data_AF-V4LUP5-F1
#
_entry.id   AF-V4LUP5-F1
#
_cell.length_a   1.000
_cell.length_b   1.000
_cell.length_c   1.000
_cell.angle_alpha   90.00
_cell.angle_beta   90.00
_cell.angle_gamma   90.00
#
_symmetry.space_group_name_H-M   'P 1'
#
loop_
_entity.id
_entity.type
_entity.pdbx_description
1 polymer ?
#
loop_
_entity_poly.entity_id
_entity_poly.type
_entity_poly.pdbx_seq_one_letter_code
_entity_poly.pdbx_strand_id
1 'polypeptide(L)'
;MASASGSKDYPQRLYPEGKSPVLKKSCHHNCKLHEFIMMIMDHLGEEIYNDIMNNSQVGVLLKLALTSFIWSAKTVQYFVSNQLKVDRNHEFWTLIGGRPVRFSLLKYAEITGLNCDPIDPNDKLEIDHTEFWAEIGVRGGEGPNWNELEARMKTCQAWTYEKKKMLALLFILHVGVLGLHRNSRIPLALY
;
A
#
# COMPACT_ATOMS: atom_id res chain seq x y z
N MET A 1 44.80 -20.55 -5.13
CA MET A 1 44.15 -19.92 -6.29
C MET A 1 43.59 -18.58 -5.85
N ALA A 2 44.18 -17.48 -6.30
CA ALA A 2 43.60 -16.15 -6.11
C ALA A 2 42.35 -16.06 -6.99
N SER A 3 41.17 -16.02 -6.37
CA SER A 3 39.94 -15.68 -7.08
C SER A 3 40.04 -14.20 -7.44
N ALA A 4 40.11 -13.91 -8.74
CA ALA A 4 40.10 -12.57 -9.27
C ALA A 4 38.85 -11.84 -8.73
N SER A 5 39.06 -10.87 -7.83
CA SER A 5 38.03 -9.91 -7.47
C SER A 5 37.82 -8.98 -8.66
N GLY A 6 37.07 -9.44 -9.66
CA GLY A 6 36.57 -8.57 -10.71
C GLY A 6 35.86 -7.39 -10.06
N SER A 7 36.24 -6.18 -10.44
CA SER A 7 35.57 -4.97 -9.98
C SER A 7 34.08 -5.13 -10.25
N LYS A 8 33.28 -5.16 -9.19
CA LYS A 8 31.83 -5.23 -9.34
C LYS A 8 31.37 -3.89 -9.90
N ASP A 9 30.75 -3.88 -11.07
CA ASP A 9 30.24 -2.67 -11.75
C ASP A 9 28.95 -2.11 -11.09
N TYR A 10 28.79 -2.30 -9.78
CA TYR A 10 27.60 -1.86 -9.05
C TYR A 10 27.95 -1.33 -7.65
N PRO A 11 27.09 -0.44 -7.09
CA PRO A 11 27.31 0.11 -5.75
C PRO A 11 27.41 -0.97 -4.67
N GLN A 12 28.11 -0.68 -3.58
CA GLN A 12 28.21 -1.61 -2.45
C GLN A 12 26.83 -1.91 -1.84
N ARG A 13 26.70 -3.08 -1.19
CA ARG A 13 25.48 -3.43 -0.46
C ARG A 13 25.30 -2.53 0.76
N LEU A 14 24.05 -2.21 1.07
CA LEU A 14 23.67 -1.50 2.29
C LEU A 14 23.93 -2.36 3.54
N TYR A 15 23.71 -3.67 3.42
CA TYR A 15 23.98 -4.66 4.47
C TYR A 15 25.05 -5.66 4.02
N PRO A 16 25.98 -6.07 4.91
CA PRO A 16 26.95 -7.11 4.59
C PRO A 16 26.27 -8.42 4.17
N GLU A 17 27.04 -9.30 3.52
CA GLU A 17 26.52 -10.60 3.11
C GLU A 17 26.06 -11.45 4.29
N GLY A 18 24.90 -12.10 4.15
CA GLY A 18 24.22 -12.80 5.24
C GLY A 18 23.64 -11.90 6.34
N LYS A 19 23.79 -10.57 6.25
CA LYS A 19 23.15 -9.61 7.16
C LYS A 19 21.90 -9.01 6.51
N SER A 20 20.98 -8.56 7.36
CA SER A 20 19.73 -7.94 6.95
C SER A 20 19.37 -6.84 7.96
N PRO A 21 18.54 -5.86 7.59
CA PRO A 21 18.08 -4.89 8.57
C PRO A 21 17.33 -5.60 9.68
N VAL A 22 17.49 -5.08 10.91
CA VAL A 22 16.52 -5.34 11.95
C VAL A 22 15.23 -4.64 11.53
N LEU A 23 14.31 -5.41 10.95
CA LEU A 23 12.99 -4.91 10.60
C LEU A 23 12.28 -4.46 11.88
N LYS A 24 12.22 -3.15 12.11
CA LYS A 24 11.48 -2.55 13.24
C LYS A 24 9.97 -2.67 13.08
N LYS A 25 9.50 -2.99 11.86
CA LYS A 25 8.09 -3.18 11.50
C LYS A 25 7.96 -4.55 10.84
N SER A 26 6.90 -5.29 11.17
CA SER A 26 6.64 -6.57 10.52
C SER A 26 6.29 -6.36 9.05
N CYS A 27 6.80 -7.22 8.16
CA CYS A 27 6.22 -7.35 6.83
C CYS A 27 4.88 -8.07 6.98
N HIS A 28 3.78 -7.39 6.70
CA HIS A 28 2.45 -7.96 6.82
C HIS A 28 2.34 -9.18 5.88
N HIS A 29 2.25 -10.37 6.46
CA HIS A 29 2.19 -11.64 5.71
C HIS A 29 0.75 -12.02 5.37
N ASN A 30 -0.24 -11.37 5.98
CA ASN A 30 -1.67 -11.60 5.80
C ASN A 30 -2.35 -10.48 5.01
N CYS A 31 -1.70 -9.95 3.97
CA CYS A 31 -2.36 -9.00 3.07
C CYS A 31 -3.41 -9.76 2.25
N LYS A 32 -4.62 -9.87 2.79
CA LYS A 32 -5.74 -10.59 2.18
C LYS A 32 -6.62 -9.64 1.37
N LEU A 33 -6.04 -8.99 0.36
CA LEU A 33 -6.77 -8.06 -0.50
C LEU A 33 -7.95 -8.73 -1.23
N HIS A 34 -7.88 -10.04 -1.47
CA HIS A 34 -8.99 -10.80 -2.05
C HIS A 34 -10.23 -10.86 -1.14
N GLU A 35 -10.06 -11.06 0.17
CA GLU A 35 -11.19 -11.01 1.12
C GLU A 35 -11.87 -9.64 1.09
N PHE A 36 -11.08 -8.59 0.92
CA PHE A 36 -11.59 -7.23 0.83
C PHE A 36 -12.41 -6.98 -0.45
N ILE A 37 -11.98 -7.52 -1.60
CA ILE A 37 -12.76 -7.42 -2.85
C ILE A 37 -14.15 -8.04 -2.66
N MET A 38 -14.20 -9.25 -2.08
CA MET A 38 -15.48 -9.91 -1.79
C MET A 38 -16.35 -9.08 -0.86
N MET A 39 -15.77 -8.49 0.19
CA MET A 39 -16.52 -7.62 1.10
C MET A 39 -17.16 -6.41 0.41
N ILE A 40 -16.44 -5.72 -0.49
CA ILE A 40 -17.02 -4.60 -1.26
C ILE A 40 -18.19 -5.11 -2.10
N MET A 41 -17.98 -6.18 -2.86
CA MET A 41 -19.00 -6.72 -3.76
C MET A 41 -20.27 -7.14 -2.99
N ASP A 42 -20.10 -7.84 -1.86
CA ASP A 42 -21.21 -8.38 -1.07
C ASP A 42 -22.01 -7.29 -0.33
N HIS A 43 -21.34 -6.27 0.20
CA HIS A 43 -21.98 -5.31 1.12
C HIS A 43 -22.22 -3.93 0.51
N LEU A 44 -21.38 -3.50 -0.43
CA LEU A 44 -21.48 -2.20 -1.08
C LEU A 44 -22.06 -2.29 -2.49
N GLY A 45 -21.98 -3.46 -3.12
CA GLY A 45 -22.54 -3.76 -4.42
C GLY A 45 -21.52 -3.70 -5.56
N GLU A 46 -21.84 -4.43 -6.63
CA GLU A 46 -20.97 -4.59 -7.80
C GLU A 46 -20.75 -3.27 -8.55
N GLU A 47 -21.73 -2.37 -8.55
CA GLU A 47 -21.63 -1.05 -9.16
C GLU A 47 -20.46 -0.23 -8.58
N ILE A 48 -20.37 -0.16 -7.25
CA ILE A 48 -19.30 0.57 -6.53
C ILE A 48 -17.95 -0.08 -6.79
N TYR A 49 -17.90 -1.41 -6.74
CA TYR A 49 -16.69 -2.15 -7.05
C TYR A 49 -16.20 -1.84 -8.48
N ASN A 50 -17.08 -1.94 -9.47
CA ASN A 50 -16.75 -1.71 -10.88
C ASN A 50 -16.35 -0.26 -11.15
N ASP A 51 -16.99 0.71 -10.50
CA ASP A 51 -16.61 2.12 -10.60
C ASP A 51 -15.21 2.37 -10.05
N ILE A 52 -14.89 1.84 -8.86
CA ILE A 52 -13.54 2.00 -8.29
C ILE A 52 -12.49 1.26 -9.15
N MET A 53 -12.80 0.05 -9.59
CA MET A 53 -11.91 -0.78 -10.41
C MET A 53 -11.52 -0.11 -11.74
N ASN A 54 -12.48 0.55 -12.39
CA ASN A 54 -12.32 1.05 -13.74
C ASN A 54 -12.07 2.56 -13.83
N ASN A 55 -12.62 3.34 -12.90
CA ASN A 55 -12.63 4.80 -12.98
C ASN A 55 -11.85 5.50 -11.85
N SER A 56 -11.30 4.76 -10.87
CA SER A 56 -10.46 5.33 -9.81
C SER A 56 -8.97 5.07 -10.03
N GLN A 57 -8.12 6.02 -9.61
CA GLN A 57 -6.66 5.86 -9.62
C GLN A 57 -6.20 4.65 -8.79
N VAL A 58 -6.93 4.31 -7.71
CA VAL A 58 -6.62 3.15 -6.87
C VAL A 58 -7.17 1.83 -7.42
N GLY A 59 -7.86 1.83 -8.57
CA GLY A 59 -8.39 0.63 -9.21
C GLY A 59 -7.29 -0.38 -9.57
N VAL A 60 -6.06 0.08 -9.81
CA VAL A 60 -4.90 -0.80 -10.01
C VAL A 60 -4.63 -1.73 -8.82
N LEU A 61 -4.94 -1.29 -7.60
CA LEU A 61 -4.75 -2.11 -6.39
C LEU A 61 -5.75 -3.26 -6.36
N LEU A 62 -6.98 -3.02 -6.82
CA LEU A 62 -8.00 -4.06 -6.98
C LEU A 62 -7.60 -5.05 -8.09
N LYS A 63 -7.09 -4.55 -9.22
CA LYS A 63 -6.53 -5.40 -10.31
C LYS A 63 -5.41 -6.29 -9.79
N LEU A 64 -4.45 -5.74 -9.07
CA LEU A 64 -3.36 -6.49 -8.46
C LEU A 64 -3.87 -7.54 -7.47
N ALA A 65 -4.85 -7.20 -6.64
CA ALA A 65 -5.44 -8.13 -5.70
C ALA A 65 -6.15 -9.32 -6.37
N LEU A 66 -6.73 -9.15 -7.56
CA LEU A 66 -7.32 -10.24 -8.34
C LEU A 66 -6.30 -11.16 -9.00
N THR A 67 -5.08 -10.68 -9.28
CA THR A 67 -4.04 -11.51 -9.92
C THR A 67 -3.60 -12.71 -9.08
N SER A 68 -4.11 -12.85 -7.84
CA SER A 68 -3.78 -13.95 -6.91
C SER A 68 -2.27 -14.11 -6.72
N PHE A 69 -1.52 -13.01 -6.78
CA PHE A 69 -0.09 -13.03 -6.60
C PHE A 69 0.28 -13.61 -5.23
N ILE A 70 1.18 -14.59 -5.23
CA ILE A 70 1.67 -15.20 -3.99
C ILE A 70 2.68 -14.26 -3.34
N TRP A 71 2.21 -13.53 -2.33
CA TRP A 71 3.09 -12.74 -1.49
C TRP A 71 4.03 -13.63 -0.69
N SER A 72 5.32 -13.33 -0.75
CA SER A 72 6.36 -14.04 0.01
C SER A 72 7.18 -13.04 0.81
N ALA A 73 7.00 -13.06 2.13
CA ALA A 73 7.81 -12.25 3.05
C ALA A 73 9.31 -12.59 2.93
N LYS A 74 9.66 -13.84 2.59
CA LYS A 74 11.04 -14.25 2.31
C LYS A 74 11.61 -13.53 1.08
N THR A 75 10.79 -13.32 0.05
CA THR A 75 11.20 -12.61 -1.17
C THR A 75 11.44 -11.12 -0.88
N VAL A 76 10.57 -10.49 -0.09
CA VAL A 76 10.76 -9.10 0.35
C VAL A 76 12.01 -8.98 1.21
N GLN A 77 12.19 -9.88 2.18
CA GLN A 77 13.38 -9.92 3.02
C GLN A 77 14.64 -10.08 2.17
N TYR A 78 14.60 -10.92 1.12
CA TYR A 78 15.71 -11.08 0.19
C TYR A 78 16.04 -9.77 -0.54
N PHE A 79 15.05 -9.07 -1.10
CA PHE A 79 15.28 -7.78 -1.77
C PHE A 79 15.86 -6.74 -0.82
N VAL A 80 15.29 -6.60 0.38
CA VAL A 80 15.74 -5.61 1.37
C VAL A 80 17.15 -5.94 1.88
N SER A 81 17.46 -7.23 2.13
CA SER A 81 18.78 -7.65 2.60
C SER A 81 19.87 -7.46 1.55
N ASN A 82 19.52 -7.60 0.27
CA ASN A 82 20.42 -7.45 -0.86
C ASN A 82 20.38 -6.05 -1.50
N GLN A 83 19.79 -5.07 -0.81
CA GLN A 83 19.72 -3.70 -1.27
C GLN A 83 21.13 -3.10 -1.44
N LEU A 84 21.30 -2.32 -2.51
CA LEU A 84 22.52 -1.56 -2.80
C LEU A 84 22.42 -0.14 -2.23
N LYS A 85 23.56 0.37 -1.76
CA LYS A 85 23.70 1.73 -1.22
C LYS A 85 23.80 2.71 -2.38
N VAL A 86 22.69 3.36 -2.71
CA VAL A 86 22.58 4.38 -3.76
C VAL A 86 22.19 5.72 -3.17
N ASP A 87 22.70 6.81 -3.73
CA ASP A 87 22.39 8.19 -3.33
C ASP A 87 21.21 8.77 -4.14
N ARG A 88 20.23 7.92 -4.46
CA ARG A 88 19.06 8.29 -5.26
C ARG A 88 17.79 7.95 -4.50
N ASN A 89 17.20 8.95 -3.86
CA ASN A 89 16.07 8.80 -2.93
C ASN A 89 14.84 8.10 -3.51
N HIS A 90 14.65 8.18 -4.83
CA HIS A 90 13.50 7.60 -5.53
C HIS A 90 13.84 6.32 -6.30
N GLU A 91 15.01 5.72 -6.03
CA GLU A 91 15.42 4.47 -6.65
C GLU A 91 15.74 3.40 -5.61
N PHE A 92 15.16 2.22 -5.81
CA PHE A 92 15.47 1.01 -5.06
C PHE A 92 16.31 0.07 -5.94
N TRP A 93 17.50 -0.27 -5.46
CA TRP A 93 18.42 -1.18 -6.14
C TRP A 93 18.64 -2.42 -5.29
N THR A 94 18.49 -3.61 -5.86
CA THR A 94 18.73 -4.89 -5.18
C THR A 94 19.55 -5.83 -6.05
N LEU A 95 20.39 -6.67 -5.44
CA LEU A 95 21.03 -7.78 -6.14
C LEU A 95 20.11 -8.98 -6.21
N ILE A 96 19.98 -9.56 -7.41
CA ILE A 96 19.32 -10.84 -7.66
C ILE A 96 20.28 -11.72 -8.45
N GLY A 97 20.71 -12.85 -7.88
CA GLY A 97 21.67 -13.75 -8.55
C GLY A 97 22.98 -13.06 -8.92
N GLY A 98 23.43 -12.09 -8.12
CA GLY A 98 24.65 -11.30 -8.38
C GLY A 98 24.50 -10.18 -9.41
N ARG A 99 23.30 -9.98 -9.98
CA ARG A 99 23.01 -8.90 -10.93
C ARG A 99 22.22 -7.77 -10.26
N PRO A 100 22.59 -6.50 -10.47
CA PRO A 100 21.82 -5.38 -9.95
C PRO A 100 20.51 -5.21 -10.71
N VAL A 101 19.41 -5.07 -9.97
CA VAL A 101 18.09 -4.74 -10.50
C VAL A 101 17.67 -3.39 -9.93
N ARG A 102 17.23 -2.49 -10.82
CA ARG A 102 16.79 -1.13 -10.49
C ARG A 102 15.29 -0.98 -10.65
N PHE A 103 14.65 -0.51 -9.59
CA PHE A 103 13.26 -0.07 -9.55
C PHE A 103 13.21 1.40 -9.14
N SER A 104 12.51 2.25 -9.89
CA SER A 104 12.42 3.69 -9.60
C SER A 104 10.97 4.11 -9.36
N LEU A 105 10.79 5.25 -8.70
CA LEU A 105 9.47 5.86 -8.52
C LEU A 105 8.79 6.14 -9.86
N LEU A 106 9.55 6.55 -10.89
CA LEU A 106 9.01 6.71 -12.24
C LEU A 106 8.43 5.40 -12.80
N LYS A 107 9.16 4.28 -12.68
CA LYS A 107 8.64 2.97 -13.08
C LYS A 107 7.43 2.56 -12.26
N TYR A 108 7.42 2.89 -10.97
CA TYR A 108 6.25 2.66 -10.13
C TYR A 108 5.03 3.43 -10.64
N ALA A 109 5.20 4.72 -10.97
CA ALA A 109 4.14 5.54 -11.56
C ALA A 109 3.68 4.97 -12.92
N GLU A 110 4.59 4.54 -13.79
CA GLU A 110 4.26 3.92 -15.08
C GLU A 110 3.46 2.61 -14.91
N ILE A 111 3.83 1.77 -13.94
CA ILE A 111 3.18 0.48 -13.69
C ILE A 111 1.82 0.66 -13.00
N THR A 112 1.75 1.54 -12.01
CA THR A 112 0.56 1.69 -11.16
C THR A 112 -0.41 2.74 -11.67
N GLY A 113 0.07 3.73 -12.43
CA GLY A 113 -0.70 4.92 -12.80
C GLY A 113 -0.99 5.85 -11.61
N LEU A 114 -0.40 5.60 -10.44
CA LEU A 114 -0.60 6.45 -9.26
C LEU A 114 0.22 7.74 -9.38
N ASN A 115 -0.35 8.84 -8.88
CA ASN A 115 0.34 10.10 -8.80
C ASN A 115 1.56 9.99 -7.87
N CYS A 116 2.74 10.24 -8.43
CA CYS A 116 4.02 10.25 -7.72
C CYS A 116 4.73 11.60 -7.82
N ASP A 117 4.02 12.63 -8.24
CA ASP A 117 4.53 14.00 -8.26
C ASP A 117 4.76 14.49 -6.83
N PRO A 118 5.63 15.51 -6.65
CA PRO A 118 5.80 16.13 -5.35
C PRO A 118 4.47 16.61 -4.78
N ILE A 119 4.23 16.31 -3.50
CA ILE A 119 3.05 16.82 -2.78
C ILE A 119 3.19 18.34 -2.69
N ASP A 120 2.18 19.07 -3.18
CA ASP A 120 2.13 20.52 -3.00
C ASP A 120 1.77 20.83 -1.53
N PRO A 121 2.65 21.48 -0.76
CA PRO A 121 2.37 21.83 0.63
C PRO A 121 1.22 22.84 0.78
N ASN A 122 0.82 23.50 -0.31
CA ASN A 122 -0.30 24.43 -0.35
C ASN A 122 -1.62 23.74 -0.72
N ASP A 123 -1.59 22.50 -1.22
CA ASP A 123 -2.78 21.69 -1.47
C ASP A 123 -3.28 21.07 -0.16
N LYS A 124 -3.74 21.95 0.73
CA LYS A 124 -4.40 21.54 1.98
C LYS A 124 -5.88 21.35 1.69
N LEU A 125 -6.29 20.09 1.57
CA LEU A 125 -7.70 19.70 1.60
C LEU A 125 -8.21 19.80 3.04
N GLU A 126 -8.61 20.99 3.47
CA GLU A 126 -9.36 21.20 4.71
C GLU A 126 -10.83 20.81 4.49
N ILE A 127 -11.08 19.50 4.47
CA ILE A 127 -12.45 18.97 4.42
C ILE A 127 -12.84 18.56 5.83
N ASP A 128 -13.95 19.10 6.33
CA ASP A 128 -14.53 18.62 7.59
C ASP A 128 -15.15 17.24 7.38
N HIS A 129 -14.48 16.23 7.94
CA HIS A 129 -14.92 14.84 7.89
C HIS A 129 -15.72 14.43 9.14
N THR A 130 -15.99 15.35 10.09
CA THR A 130 -16.57 15.04 11.39
C THR A 130 -17.92 14.33 11.28
N GLU A 131 -18.80 14.80 10.40
CA GLU A 131 -20.10 14.17 10.16
C GLU A 131 -19.94 12.75 9.62
N PHE A 132 -19.07 12.57 8.63
CA PHE A 132 -18.82 11.24 8.03
C PHE A 132 -18.18 10.26 9.03
N TRP A 133 -17.27 10.74 9.89
CA TRP A 133 -16.70 9.94 10.98
C TRP A 133 -17.75 9.52 12.00
N ALA A 134 -18.64 10.44 12.40
CA ALA A 134 -19.76 10.11 13.28
C ALA A 134 -20.69 9.07 12.65
N GLU A 135 -20.96 9.19 11.34
CA GLU A 135 -21.74 8.20 10.59
C GLU A 135 -21.08 6.83 10.52
N ILE A 136 -19.75 6.73 10.44
CA ILE A 136 -19.04 5.45 10.55
C ILE A 136 -19.07 4.92 11.98
N GLY A 137 -19.13 5.80 12.98
CA GLY A 137 -19.05 5.48 14.41
C GLY A 137 -17.64 5.63 14.99
N VAL A 138 -16.81 6.46 14.35
CA VAL A 138 -15.45 6.78 14.78
C VAL A 138 -15.48 7.95 15.76
N ARG A 139 -14.59 7.93 16.75
CA ARG A 139 -14.44 9.05 17.68
C ARG A 139 -13.84 10.26 16.94
N GLY A 140 -14.32 11.47 17.27
CA GLY A 140 -13.77 12.70 16.73
C GLY A 140 -12.26 12.82 16.99
N GLY A 141 -11.50 13.22 15.97
CA GLY A 141 -10.05 13.34 16.04
C GLY A 141 -9.26 12.05 15.82
N GLU A 142 -9.93 10.92 15.56
CA GLU A 142 -9.29 9.66 15.18
C GLU A 142 -9.70 9.25 13.75
N GLY A 143 -8.78 8.63 13.01
CA GLY A 143 -9.16 7.94 11.77
C GLY A 143 -9.75 6.55 12.06
N PRO A 144 -10.55 6.00 11.13
CA PRO A 144 -11.15 4.70 11.31
C PRO A 144 -10.09 3.58 11.36
N ASN A 145 -10.36 2.53 12.13
CA ASN A 145 -9.66 1.25 12.03
C ASN A 145 -10.47 0.23 11.21
N TRP A 146 -9.86 -0.93 10.93
CA TRP A 146 -10.49 -1.99 10.14
C TRP A 146 -11.85 -2.43 10.68
N ASN A 147 -11.97 -2.63 11.99
CA ASN A 147 -13.18 -3.18 12.60
C ASN A 147 -14.35 -2.19 12.52
N GLU A 148 -14.08 -0.89 12.68
CA GLU A 148 -15.08 0.18 12.53
C GLU A 148 -15.58 0.25 11.08
N LEU A 149 -14.67 0.18 10.11
CA LEU A 149 -15.03 0.15 8.69
C LEU A 149 -15.86 -1.10 8.35
N GLU A 150 -15.47 -2.27 8.86
CA GLU A 150 -16.15 -3.55 8.60
C GLU A 150 -17.55 -3.59 9.21
N ALA A 151 -17.69 -3.14 10.47
CA ALA A 151 -18.98 -3.02 11.12
C ALA A 151 -19.91 -2.09 10.34
N ARG A 152 -19.39 -0.96 9.86
CA ARG A 152 -20.18 -0.01 9.09
C ARG A 152 -20.58 -0.55 7.73
N MET A 153 -19.67 -1.19 7.02
CA MET A 153 -19.93 -1.79 5.70
C MET A 153 -21.08 -2.79 5.75
N LYS A 154 -21.19 -3.58 6.84
CA LYS A 154 -22.28 -4.54 7.04
C LYS A 154 -23.66 -3.91 7.26
N THR A 155 -23.73 -2.62 7.56
CA THR A 155 -24.97 -1.91 7.98
C THR A 155 -25.29 -0.67 7.14
N CYS A 156 -24.52 -0.39 6.09
CA CYS A 156 -24.69 0.81 5.27
C CYS A 156 -25.57 0.61 4.03
N GLN A 157 -26.48 -0.37 4.00
CA GLN A 157 -27.31 -0.67 2.82
C GLN A 157 -28.13 0.54 2.35
N ALA A 158 -28.62 1.34 3.30
CA ALA A 158 -29.42 2.55 3.03
C ALA A 158 -28.59 3.80 2.70
N TRP A 159 -27.25 3.72 2.72
CA TRP A 159 -26.40 4.86 2.38
C TRP A 159 -26.44 5.21 0.90
N THR A 160 -26.17 6.47 0.59
CA THR A 160 -26.01 6.94 -0.78
C THR A 160 -24.81 6.26 -1.45
N TYR A 161 -24.82 6.31 -2.78
CA TYR A 161 -23.73 5.80 -3.59
C TYR A 161 -22.37 6.39 -3.16
N GLU A 162 -22.32 7.72 -2.99
CA GLU A 162 -21.11 8.47 -2.65
C GLU A 162 -20.55 8.02 -1.30
N LYS A 163 -21.39 7.89 -0.28
CA LYS A 163 -20.97 7.47 1.07
C LYS A 163 -20.44 6.05 1.07
N LYS A 164 -21.09 5.14 0.36
CA LYS A 164 -20.61 3.76 0.20
C LYS A 164 -19.27 3.73 -0.56
N LYS A 165 -19.12 4.53 -1.62
CA LYS A 165 -17.85 4.68 -2.36
C LYS A 165 -16.74 5.22 -1.48
N MET A 166 -17.00 6.23 -0.66
CA MET A 166 -16.03 6.76 0.32
C MET A 166 -15.61 5.68 1.32
N LEU A 167 -16.55 4.90 1.84
CA LEU A 167 -16.26 3.79 2.75
C LEU A 167 -15.36 2.73 2.10
N ALA A 168 -15.63 2.36 0.84
CA ALA A 168 -14.78 1.45 0.07
C ALA A 168 -13.36 1.99 -0.12
N LEU A 169 -13.23 3.28 -0.46
CA LEU A 169 -11.94 3.92 -0.66
C LEU A 169 -11.10 3.97 0.64
N LEU A 170 -11.73 4.16 1.80
CA LEU A 170 -11.03 4.13 3.09
C LEU A 170 -10.47 2.74 3.42
N PHE A 171 -11.18 1.68 3.06
CA PHE A 171 -10.63 0.33 3.19
C PHE A 171 -9.45 0.09 2.25
N ILE A 172 -9.54 0.53 1.00
CA ILE A 172 -8.43 0.44 0.04
C ILE A 172 -7.23 1.21 0.58
N LEU A 173 -7.45 2.40 1.15
CA LEU A 173 -6.40 3.18 1.80
C LEU A 173 -5.78 2.42 2.98
N HIS A 174 -6.60 1.84 3.87
CA HIS A 174 -6.14 1.13 5.06
C HIS A 174 -5.23 -0.06 4.72
N VAL A 175 -5.66 -0.94 3.81
CA VAL A 175 -4.95 -2.19 3.50
C VAL A 175 -4.10 -2.11 2.24
N GLY A 176 -4.65 -1.57 1.15
CA GLY A 176 -4.01 -1.55 -0.16
C GLY A 176 -2.88 -0.53 -0.29
N VAL A 177 -3.03 0.63 0.35
CA VAL A 177 -2.04 1.71 0.28
C VAL A 177 -1.14 1.71 1.50
N LEU A 178 -1.73 1.81 2.70
CA LEU A 178 -0.97 1.99 3.94
C LEU A 178 -0.48 0.66 4.54
N GLY A 179 -1.04 -0.49 4.12
CA GLY A 179 -0.67 -1.81 4.62
C GLY A 179 -0.81 -1.92 6.14
N LEU A 180 -1.83 -1.26 6.71
CA LEU A 180 -2.01 -1.18 8.15
C LEU A 180 -2.46 -2.51 8.74
N HIS A 181 -2.00 -2.79 9.96
CA HIS A 181 -2.57 -3.86 10.77
C HIS A 181 -4.03 -3.53 11.09
N ARG A 182 -4.91 -4.54 11.24
CA ARG A 182 -6.35 -4.34 11.50
C ARG A 182 -6.63 -3.46 12.74
N ASN A 183 -5.76 -3.54 13.75
CA ASN A 183 -5.87 -2.72 14.97
C ASN A 183 -5.29 -1.31 14.82
N SER A 184 -4.61 -1.00 13.72
CA SER A 184 -4.08 0.34 13.44
C SER A 184 -5.18 1.22 12.84
N ARG A 185 -5.11 2.52 13.17
CA ARG A 185 -5.99 3.55 12.63
C ARG A 185 -5.37 4.21 11.41
N ILE A 186 -6.21 4.66 10.48
CA ILE A 186 -5.76 5.57 9.42
C ILE A 186 -5.29 6.87 10.09
N PRO A 187 -4.06 7.35 9.81
CA PRO A 187 -3.59 8.61 10.36
C PRO A 187 -4.33 9.79 9.71
N LEU A 188 -4.78 10.75 10.51
CA LEU A 188 -5.44 11.96 10.01
C LEU A 188 -4.44 13.02 9.50
N ALA A 189 -3.17 12.90 9.89
CA ALA A 189 -2.08 13.72 9.36
C ALA A 189 -1.22 12.86 8.42
N LEU A 190 -1.03 13.32 7.18
CA LEU A 190 0.00 12.80 6.29
C LEU A 190 1.35 13.39 6.73
N TYR A 191 2.33 12.54 7.00
CA TYR A 191 3.67 12.92 7.47
C TYR A 191 4.51 13.57 6.37
#